data_AF-A0ABD1ASR5-F1
#
_entry.id   AF-A0ABD1ASR5-F1
#
_cell.length_a   1.000
_cell.length_b   1.000
_cell.length_c   1.000
_cell.angle_alpha   90.00
_cell.angle_beta   90.00
_cell.angle_gamma   90.00
#
_symmetry.space_group_name_H-M   'P 1'
#
loop_
_entity.id
_entity.type
_entity.pdbx_description
1 polymer ?
#
loop_
_entity_poly.entity_id
_entity_poly.type
_entity_poly.pdbx_seq_one_letter_code
_entity_poly.pdbx_strand_id
1 'polypeptide(L)'
;MKHLSKGTKSIDEYMRGARAKADQLALLGKALDHEDLIDYVIDGLPEEYKLVTDASNGRETPMKFVELHEKFLNREADVIHLQSASPTFSVMANAVNTRS
;
A
#
# COMPACT_ATOMS: atom_id res chain seq x y z
N MET A 1 1.38 -16.68 -12.79
CA MET A 1 1.80 -16.78 -11.36
C MET A 1 0.61 -16.37 -10.51
N LYS A 2 0.44 -16.91 -9.29
CA LYS A 2 -0.65 -16.42 -8.41
C LYS A 2 -0.21 -15.03 -7.93
N HIS A 3 -0.92 -13.97 -8.33
CA HIS A 3 -0.65 -12.62 -7.82
C HIS A 3 -0.74 -12.65 -6.29
N LEU A 4 0.31 -12.17 -5.61
CA LEU A 4 0.23 -11.92 -4.18
C LEU A 4 -0.64 -10.68 -4.01
N SER A 5 -1.75 -10.78 -3.28
CA SER A 5 -2.55 -9.60 -2.94
C SER A 5 -2.39 -9.30 -1.46
N LYS A 6 -2.22 -8.02 -1.11
CA LYS A 6 -2.21 -7.58 0.30
C LYS A 6 -3.47 -8.02 1.02
N GLY A 7 -4.64 -7.75 0.43
CA GLY A 7 -5.94 -8.00 1.05
C GLY A 7 -6.04 -7.29 2.40
N THR A 8 -6.45 -8.02 3.44
CA THR A 8 -6.58 -7.50 4.81
C THR A 8 -5.29 -7.62 5.65
N LYS A 9 -4.18 -8.08 5.07
CA LYS A 9 -2.91 -8.24 5.77
C LYS A 9 -2.22 -6.89 5.94
N SER A 10 -1.34 -6.78 6.94
CA SER A 10 -0.45 -5.62 7.08
C SER A 10 0.61 -5.63 5.98
N ILE A 11 1.13 -4.44 5.65
CA ILE A 11 2.22 -4.24 4.68
C ILE A 11 3.44 -5.09 5.02
N ASP A 12 3.77 -5.23 6.30
CA ASP A 12 4.91 -6.02 6.75
C ASP A 12 4.73 -7.53 6.43
N GLU A 13 3.55 -8.10 6.67
CA GLU A 13 3.23 -9.48 6.29
C GLU A 13 3.24 -9.67 4.77
N TYR A 14 2.71 -8.70 4.04
CA TYR A 14 2.68 -8.72 2.58
C TYR A 14 4.09 -8.70 1.98
N MET A 15 4.94 -7.76 2.41
CA MET A 15 6.34 -7.61 1.96
C MET A 15 7.16 -8.86 2.28
N ARG A 16 6.96 -9.44 3.47
CA ARG A 16 7.61 -10.71 3.87
C ARG A 16 7.18 -11.87 2.97
N GLY A 17 5.89 -11.94 2.64
CA GLY A 17 5.35 -12.94 1.72
C GLY A 17 5.91 -12.81 0.31
N ALA A 18 6.07 -11.58 -0.20
CA ALA A 18 6.68 -11.31 -1.50
C ALA A 18 8.13 -11.78 -1.54
N ARG A 19 8.92 -11.45 -0.50
CA ARG A 19 10.32 -11.88 -0.40
C ARG A 19 10.45 -13.40 -0.32
N ALA A 20 9.65 -14.05 0.53
CA ALA A 20 9.64 -15.52 0.61
C ALA A 20 9.28 -16.17 -0.74
N LYS A 21 8.40 -15.53 -1.52
CA LYS A 21 8.06 -16.01 -2.87
C LYS A 21 9.23 -15.87 -3.84
N ALA A 22 9.93 -14.73 -3.79
CA ALA A 22 11.12 -14.49 -4.58
C ALA A 22 12.24 -15.50 -4.24
N ASP A 23 12.48 -15.75 -2.95
CA ASP A 23 13.45 -16.74 -2.48
C ASP A 23 13.08 -18.16 -2.96
N GLN A 24 11.80 -18.52 -2.92
CA GLN A 24 11.32 -19.80 -3.45
C GLN A 24 11.56 -19.91 -4.97
N LEU A 25 11.34 -18.83 -5.72
CA LEU A 25 11.60 -18.81 -7.16
C LEU A 25 13.10 -18.87 -7.45
N ALA A 26 13.93 -18.19 -6.67
CA ALA A 26 15.39 -18.28 -6.74
C ALA A 26 15.88 -19.72 -6.50
N LEU A 27 15.32 -20.41 -5.51
CA LEU A 27 15.63 -21.82 -5.24
C LEU A 27 15.26 -22.74 -6.42
N LEU A 28 14.23 -22.38 -7.18
CA LEU A 28 13.79 -23.10 -8.39
C LEU A 28 14.58 -22.69 -9.65
N GLY A 29 15.62 -21.86 -9.50
CA GLY A 29 16.44 -21.35 -10.61
C GLY A 29 15.78 -20.22 -11.41
N LYS A 30 14.70 -19.63 -10.89
CA LYS A 30 13.96 -18.50 -11.47
C LYS A 30 14.03 -17.28 -10.56
N ALA A 31 15.24 -16.91 -10.14
CA ALA A 31 15.40 -15.74 -9.27
C ALA A 31 14.79 -14.50 -9.93
N LEU A 32 13.99 -13.76 -9.16
CA LEU A 32 13.54 -12.43 -9.55
C LEU A 32 14.69 -11.47 -9.27
N ASP A 33 14.96 -10.57 -10.22
CA ASP A 33 15.81 -9.45 -9.92
C ASP A 33 15.11 -8.45 -9.00
N HIS A 34 15.86 -7.43 -8.60
CA HIS A 34 15.40 -6.45 -7.63
C HIS A 34 14.24 -5.60 -8.18
N GLU A 35 14.25 -5.29 -9.47
CA GLU A 35 13.20 -4.49 -10.12
C GLU A 35 11.94 -5.33 -10.31
N ASP A 36 12.09 -6.56 -10.80
CA ASP A 36 11.02 -7.56 -10.91
C ASP A 36 10.32 -7.80 -9.56
N LEU A 37 11.07 -7.85 -8.45
CA LEU A 37 10.50 -8.01 -7.13
C LEU A 37 9.67 -6.77 -6.71
N ILE A 38 10.13 -5.57 -7.06
CA ILE A 38 9.40 -4.33 -6.77
C ILE A 38 8.11 -4.28 -7.58
N ASP A 39 8.19 -4.55 -8.86
CA ASP A 39 7.02 -4.56 -9.75
C ASP A 39 6.00 -5.60 -9.28
N TYR A 40 6.46 -6.79 -8.91
CA TYR A 40 5.61 -7.83 -8.34
C TYR A 40 4.90 -7.39 -7.05
N VAL A 41 5.58 -6.64 -6.18
CA VAL A 41 5.00 -6.09 -4.94
C VAL A 41 4.01 -4.99 -5.25
N ILE A 42 4.32 -4.09 -6.18
CA ILE A 42 3.47 -2.97 -6.58
C ILE A 42 2.17 -3.45 -7.21
N ASP A 43 2.23 -4.45 -8.11
CA ASP A 43 1.08 -5.01 -8.81
C ASP A 43 0.06 -5.68 -7.87
N GLY A 44 0.51 -6.11 -6.70
CA GLY A 44 -0.35 -6.77 -5.70
C GLY A 44 -0.98 -5.83 -4.67
N LEU A 45 -0.75 -4.53 -4.78
CA LEU A 45 -1.25 -3.52 -3.85
C LEU A 45 -2.54 -2.84 -4.35
N PRO A 46 -3.45 -2.47 -3.43
CA PRO A 46 -4.64 -1.70 -3.77
C PRO A 46 -4.33 -0.24 -4.13
N GLU A 47 -5.29 0.43 -4.77
CA GLU A 47 -5.17 1.82 -5.27
C GLU A 47 -4.80 2.84 -4.18
N GLU A 48 -5.11 2.55 -2.92
CA GLU A 48 -4.70 3.38 -1.79
C GLU A 48 -3.17 3.60 -1.71
N TYR A 49 -2.37 2.66 -2.24
CA TYR A 49 -0.91 2.73 -2.29
C TYR A 49 -0.37 3.34 -3.59
N LYS A 50 -1.24 3.73 -4.53
CA LYS A 50 -0.87 4.26 -5.86
C LYS A 50 0.07 5.47 -5.78
N LEU A 51 -0.06 6.31 -4.76
CA LEU A 51 0.87 7.42 -4.48
C LEU A 51 2.32 6.96 -4.31
N VAL A 52 2.54 5.85 -3.61
CA VAL A 52 3.89 5.29 -3.41
C VAL A 52 4.37 4.61 -4.69
N THR A 53 3.47 3.94 -5.41
CA THR A 53 3.75 3.35 -6.74
C THR A 53 4.20 4.40 -7.75
N ASP A 54 3.45 5.48 -7.93
CA ASP A 54 3.79 6.58 -8.85
C ASP A 54 5.12 7.24 -8.44
N ALA A 55 5.34 7.43 -7.14
CA ALA A 55 6.61 7.97 -6.63
C ALA A 55 7.80 7.01 -6.84
N SER A 56 7.55 5.70 -6.92
CA SER A 56 8.57 4.71 -7.27
C SER A 56 8.89 4.75 -8.77
N ASN A 57 7.85 4.75 -9.62
CA ASN A 57 8.00 4.76 -11.09
C ASN A 57 8.61 6.07 -11.63
N GLY A 58 8.44 7.19 -10.92
CA GLY A 58 9.02 8.47 -11.31
C GLY A 58 10.52 8.64 -11.01
N ARG A 59 11.17 7.67 -10.36
CA ARG A 59 12.62 7.75 -10.05
C ARG A 59 13.44 7.20 -11.21
N GLU A 60 14.50 7.91 -11.61
CA GLU A 60 15.53 7.39 -12.55
C GLU A 60 16.38 6.26 -11.96
N THR A 61 16.32 6.04 -10.64
CA THR A 61 17.06 4.99 -9.96
C THR A 61 16.09 4.01 -9.29
N PRO A 62 16.33 2.69 -9.42
CA PRO A 62 15.47 1.69 -8.80
C PRO A 62 15.50 1.85 -7.28
N MET A 63 14.32 2.02 -6.69
CA MET A 63 14.15 2.17 -5.25
C MET A 63 14.63 0.91 -4.54
N LYS A 64 15.29 1.00 -3.38
CA LYS A 64 15.64 -0.22 -2.63
C LYS A 64 14.40 -0.84 -1.97
N PHE A 65 14.40 -2.16 -1.81
CA PHE A 65 13.28 -2.88 -1.21
C PHE A 65 12.98 -2.40 0.22
N VAL A 66 14.03 -2.05 0.96
CA VAL A 66 13.92 -1.50 2.32
C VAL A 66 13.28 -0.11 2.30
N GLU A 67 13.71 0.78 1.39
CA GLU A 67 13.11 2.11 1.24
C GLU A 67 11.62 2.01 0.84
N LEU A 68 11.31 1.09 -0.06
CA LEU A 68 9.95 0.82 -0.49
C LEU A 68 9.08 0.33 0.68
N HIS A 69 9.65 -0.53 1.54
CA HIS A 69 8.96 -1.02 2.73
C HIS A 69 8.61 0.12 3.70
N GLU A 70 9.55 1.02 3.98
CA GLU A 70 9.31 2.17 4.84
C GLU A 70 8.24 3.10 4.26
N LYS A 71 8.28 3.36 2.94
CA LYS A 71 7.27 4.17 2.24
C LYS A 71 5.87 3.56 2.36
N PHE A 72 5.74 2.24 2.18
CA PHE A 72 4.45 1.56 2.33
C PHE A 72 3.95 1.53 3.76
N LEU A 73 4.83 1.37 4.75
CA LEU A 73 4.43 1.43 6.17
C LEU A 73 3.89 2.82 6.54
N ASN A 74 4.57 3.88 6.11
CA ASN A 74 4.07 5.24 6.33
C ASN A 74 2.71 5.44 5.66
N ARG A 75 2.55 4.95 4.43
CA ARG A 75 1.28 5.04 3.71
C ARG A 75 0.17 4.24 4.40
N GLU A 76 0.47 3.05 4.93
CA GLU A 76 -0.50 2.27 5.72
C GLU A 76 -0.98 3.05 6.94
N ALA A 77 -0.07 3.71 7.67
CA ALA A 77 -0.44 4.56 8.80
C ALA A 77 -1.35 5.73 8.37
N ASP A 78 -1.04 6.39 7.24
CA ASP A 78 -1.88 7.45 6.69
C ASP A 78 -3.27 6.95 6.30
N VAL A 79 -3.37 5.79 5.64
CA VAL A 79 -4.65 5.18 5.25
C VAL A 79 -5.49 4.86 6.48
N ILE A 80 -4.89 4.24 7.50
CA ILE A 80 -5.56 3.93 8.77
C ILE A 80 -6.05 5.21 9.44
N HIS A 81 -5.24 6.27 9.47
CA HIS A 81 -5.63 7.54 10.06
C HIS A 81 -6.79 8.20 9.30
N LEU A 82 -6.76 8.18 7.96
CA LEU A 82 -7.84 8.71 7.12
C LEU A 82 -9.16 7.93 7.28
N GLN A 83 -9.10 6.61 7.44
CA GLN A 83 -10.29 5.78 7.72
C GLN A 83 -10.83 5.99 9.14
N SER A 84 -9.95 6.29 10.10
CA SER A 84 -10.33 6.60 11.49
C SER A 84 -10.98 7.99 11.60
N ALA A 85 -10.59 8.91 10.73
CA ALA A 85 -11.21 10.22 10.55
C ALA A 85 -12.52 10.09 9.73
N SER A 86 -13.48 9.31 10.23
CA SER A 86 -14.85 9.48 9.78
C SER A 86 -15.29 10.91 10.12
N PRO A 87 -15.70 11.75 9.15
CA PRO A 87 -16.36 12.98 9.49
C PRO A 87 -17.76 12.57 9.95
N THR A 88 -17.95 12.43 11.27
CA THR A 88 -19.28 12.57 11.86
C THR A 88 -19.69 14.02 11.64
N PHE A 89 -20.10 14.37 10.41
CA PHE A 89 -20.94 15.53 10.19
C PHE A 89 -22.30 15.20 10.78
N SER A 90 -22.41 15.31 12.11
CA SER A 90 -23.68 15.51 12.78
C SER A 90 -24.16 16.91 12.39
N VAL A 91 -24.78 17.02 11.20
CA VAL A 91 -25.53 18.21 10.82
C VAL A 91 -26.79 18.23 11.69
N MET A 92 -26.67 18.78 12.90
CA MET A 92 -27.84 19.22 13.67
C MET A 92 -28.31 20.55 13.08
N ALA A 93 -29.12 20.49 12.02
CA ALA A 93 -29.84 21.65 11.51
C ALA A 93 -31.01 21.96 12.46
N ASN A 94 -30.76 22.74 13.51
CA ASN A 94 -31.85 23.28 14.33
C ASN A 94 -32.35 24.57 13.66
N ALA A 95 -33.35 24.43 12.78
CA ALA A 95 -34.03 25.57 12.20
C ALA A 95 -34.89 26.24 13.27
N VAL A 96 -34.40 27.36 13.83
CA VAL A 96 -35.20 28.18 14.74
C VAL A 96 -36.23 28.96 13.92
N ASN A 97 -37.47 28.52 13.97
CA ASN A 97 -38.62 29.24 13.44
C ASN A 97 -39.07 30.26 14.49
N THR A 98 -38.78 31.54 14.27
CA THR A 98 -39.48 32.63 14.97
C THR A 98 -40.40 33.32 13.98
N ARG A 99 -41.68 33.01 14.17
CA ARG A 99 -42.85 33.63 13.54
C ARG A 99 -43.15 35.00 14.18
N SER A 100 -43.86 35.80 13.38
CA SER A 100 -44.76 36.91 13.72
C SER A 100 -44.16 38.32 13.79
#